data_AF-A0AAV4LL37-F1
#
_entry.id   AF-A0AAV4LL37-F1
#
_cell.length_a   1.000
_cell.length_b   1.000
_cell.length_c   1.000
_cell.angle_alpha   90.00
_cell.angle_beta   90.00
_cell.angle_gamma   90.00
#
_symmetry.space_group_name_H-M   'P 1'
#
loop_
_entity.id
_entity.type
_entity.pdbx_description
1 polymer ?
#
loop_
_entity_poly.entity_id
_entity_poly.type
_entity_poly.pdbx_seq_one_letter_code
_entity_poly.pdbx_strand_id
1 'polypeptide(L)' 'MFSRNDPGKRLRMLMSEKDLNVNELADATGLAPETISRLRTGKSRKPQIETARRIAKVLGVKVNHIWHDL' A
#
# COMPACT_ATOMS: atom_id res chain seq x y z
N MET A 1 -2.43 21.93 8.05
CA MET A 1 -2.96 20.73 8.75
C MET A 1 -2.72 19.51 7.87
N PHE A 2 -1.70 18.70 8.18
CA PHE A 2 -1.42 17.48 7.40
C PHE A 2 -2.48 16.44 7.73
N SER A 3 -3.29 16.07 6.74
CA SER A 3 -4.30 15.03 6.88
C SER A 3 -3.68 13.78 7.50
N ARG A 4 -4.11 13.44 8.72
CA ARG A 4 -3.60 12.35 9.58
C ARG A 4 -3.74 10.94 8.97
N ASN A 5 -4.13 10.81 7.70
CA ASN A 5 -4.63 9.57 7.13
C ASN A 5 -4.32 9.38 5.63
N ASP A 6 -3.13 9.76 5.16
CA ASP A 6 -2.74 9.49 3.77
C ASP A 6 -2.22 8.04 3.62
N PRO A 7 -2.97 7.15 2.95
CA PRO A 7 -2.60 5.74 2.82
C PRO A 7 -1.35 5.55 1.95
N GLY A 8 -1.08 6.47 1.01
CA GLY A 8 0.09 6.39 0.14
C GLY A 8 1.39 6.63 0.92
N LYS A 9 1.41 7.64 1.79
CA LYS A 9 2.52 7.87 2.73
C LYS A 9 2.72 6.67 3.65
N ARG A 10 1.63 6.14 4.21
CA ARG A 10 1.67 4.98 5.11
C ARG A 10 2.25 3.74 4.42
N LEU A 11 1.79 3.48 3.20
CA LEU A 11 2.30 2.39 2.36
C LEU A 11 3.79 2.56 2.09
N ARG A 12 4.24 3.77 1.72
CA ARG A 12 5.66 4.06 1.49
C ARG A 12 6.52 3.79 2.72
N MET A 13 6.03 4.17 3.91
CA MET A 13 6.74 3.94 5.17
C MET A 13 6.92 2.44 5.44
N LEU A 14 5.84 1.66 5.33
CA LEU A 14 5.88 0.21 5.51
C LEU A 14 6.75 -0.51 4.48
N MET A 15 6.76 -0.02 3.24
CA MET A 15 7.66 -0.52 2.20
C MET A 15 9.13 -0.31 2.60
N SER A 16 9.47 0.89 3.10
CA SER A 16 10.82 1.18 3.57
C SER A 16 11.20 0.36 4.82
N GLU A 17 10.28 0.09 5.73
CA GLU A 17 10.54 -0.79 6.88
C GLU A 17 10.81 -2.25 6.47
N LYS A 18 10.34 -2.66 5.30
CA LYS A 18 10.53 -3.99 4.73
C LYS A 18 11.64 -4.06 3.67
N ASP A 19 12.32 -2.94 3.41
CA ASP A 19 13.29 -2.78 2.32
C ASP A 19 12.72 -3.19 0.93
N LEU A 20 11.41 -2.96 0.73
CA LEU A 20 10.72 -3.32 -0.52
C LEU A 20 10.60 -2.11 -1.44
N ASN A 21 10.89 -2.33 -2.73
CA ASN A 21 10.60 -1.38 -3.79
C ASN A 21 9.27 -1.72 -4.51
N VAL A 22 8.87 -0.88 -5.46
CA VAL A 22 7.56 -1.01 -6.14
C VAL A 22 7.45 -2.31 -6.92
N ASN A 23 8.54 -2.75 -7.57
CA ASN A 23 8.53 -3.97 -8.36
C ASN A 23 8.50 -5.21 -7.45
N GLU A 24 9.29 -5.22 -6.38
CA GLU A 24 9.28 -6.32 -5.40
C GLU A 24 7.91 -6.49 -4.75
N LEU A 25 7.27 -5.38 -4.34
CA LEU A 25 5.93 -5.46 -3.77
C LEU A 25 4.89 -5.88 -4.82
N ALA A 26 5.03 -5.44 -6.06
CA ALA A 26 4.16 -5.83 -7.17
C ALA A 26 4.24 -7.32 -7.45
N ASP A 27 5.46 -7.86 -7.53
CA ASP A 27 5.73 -9.29 -7.72
C ASP A 27 5.16 -10.12 -6.56
N ALA A 28 5.50 -9.75 -5.32
CA ALA A 28 5.02 -10.45 -4.12
C ALA A 28 3.49 -10.42 -3.95
N THR A 29 2.82 -9.39 -4.48
CA THR A 29 1.35 -9.28 -4.43
C THR A 29 0.66 -9.80 -5.69
N GLY A 30 1.40 -10.11 -6.75
CA GLY A 30 0.86 -10.42 -8.07
C GLY A 30 0.05 -9.27 -8.68
N LEU A 31 0.41 -8.02 -8.37
CA LEU A 31 -0.23 -6.81 -8.87
C LEU A 31 0.65 -6.11 -9.89
N ALA A 32 0.06 -5.26 -10.73
CA ALA A 32 0.85 -4.41 -11.61
C ALA A 32 1.64 -3.36 -10.79
N PRO A 33 2.92 -3.09 -11.12
CA PRO A 33 3.73 -2.06 -10.45
C PRO A 33 3.11 -0.66 -10.55
N GLU A 34 2.37 -0.39 -11.62
CA GLU A 34 1.59 0.84 -11.78
C GLU A 34 0.51 1.02 -10.70
N THR A 35 -0.16 -0.07 -10.31
CA THR A 35 -1.15 -0.09 -9.23
C THR A 35 -0.51 0.29 -7.91
N ILE A 36 0.62 -0.35 -7.57
CA ILE A 36 1.39 -0.04 -6.37
C ILE A 36 1.86 1.42 -6.38
N SER A 37 2.37 1.90 -7.52
CA SER A 37 2.82 3.29 -7.68
C SER A 37 1.69 4.29 -7.48
N ARG A 38 0.50 4.04 -8.04
CA ARG A 38 -0.70 4.88 -7.83
C ARG A 38 -1.16 4.92 -6.38
N LEU A 39 -1.12 3.78 -5.68
CA LEU A 39 -1.45 3.70 -4.26
C LEU A 39 -0.41 4.46 -3.42
N ARG A 40 0.88 4.23 -3.67
CA ARG A 40 2.01 4.87 -2.97
C ARG A 40 2.03 6.39 -3.15
N THR A 41 1.69 6.87 -4.35
CA THR A 41 1.64 8.32 -4.65
C THR A 41 0.35 9.00 -4.18
N GLY A 42 -0.62 8.23 -3.64
CA GLY A 42 -1.90 8.76 -3.18
C GLY A 42 -2.86 9.15 -4.31
N LYS A 43 -2.53 8.84 -5.58
CA LYS A 43 -3.45 8.99 -6.73
C LYS A 43 -4.68 8.08 -6.59
N SER A 44 -4.48 6.91 -6.00
CA SER A 44 -5.55 5.97 -5.66
C SER A 44 -5.57 5.79 -4.14
N ARG A 45 -6.64 6.23 -3.48
CA ARG A 45 -6.76 6.17 -2.02
C ARG A 45 -7.62 5.02 -1.51
N LYS A 46 -8.44 4.43 -2.39
CA LYS A 46 -9.31 3.29 -2.09
C LYS A 46 -9.03 2.17 -3.11
N PRO A 47 -8.04 1.29 -2.85
CA PRO A 47 -7.91 0.04 -3.61
C PRO A 47 -9.13 -0.85 -3.39
N GLN A 48 -9.30 -1.84 -4.26
CA GLN A 48 -10.23 -2.93 -3.97
C GLN A 48 -9.76 -3.69 -2.72
N ILE A 49 -10.71 -4.23 -1.95
CA ILE A 49 -10.41 -4.94 -0.70
C ILE A 49 -9.43 -6.10 -0.92
N GLU A 50 -9.51 -6.79 -2.05
CA GLU A 50 -8.60 -7.86 -2.41
C GLU A 50 -7.15 -7.35 -2.60
N THR A 51 -6.97 -6.29 -3.38
CA THR A 51 -5.67 -5.61 -3.58
C THR A 51 -5.09 -5.16 -2.23
N ALA A 52 -5.92 -4.57 -1.38
CA ALA A 52 -5.52 -4.08 -0.07
C ALA A 52 -5.07 -5.23 0.84
N ARG A 53 -5.80 -6.35 0.84
CA ARG A 53 -5.45 -7.57 1.59
C ARG A 53 -4.13 -8.17 1.11
N ARG A 54 -3.89 -8.26 -0.20
CA ARG A 54 -2.64 -8.79 -0.75
C ARG A 54 -1.44 -7.97 -0.30
N ILE A 55 -1.52 -6.64 -0.44
CA ILE A 55 -0.47 -5.71 -0.01
C ILE A 55 -0.23 -5.81 1.50
N ALA A 56 -1.31 -5.77 2.29
CA ALA A 56 -1.22 -5.86 3.74
C ALA A 56 -0.60 -7.20 4.20
N LYS A 57 -0.94 -8.31 3.52
CA LYS A 57 -0.37 -9.63 3.78
C LYS A 57 1.14 -9.67 3.55
N VAL A 58 1.63 -9.13 2.44
CA VAL A 58 3.08 -9.07 2.13
C VAL A 58 3.82 -8.20 3.15
N LEU A 59 3.22 -7.07 3.51
CA LEU A 59 3.79 -6.16 4.51
C LEU A 59 3.64 -6.67 5.95
N GLY A 60 2.88 -7.75 6.18
CA GLY A 60 2.63 -8.32 7.50
C GLY A 60 1.79 -7.43 8.42
N VAL A 61 0.94 -6.58 7.86
CA VAL A 61 0.05 -5.67 8.62
C VAL A 61 -1.41 -5.92 8.27
N LYS A 62 -2.34 -5.31 9.01
CA LYS A 62 -3.77 -5.32 8.66
C LYS A 62 -4.06 -4.28 7.59
N VAL A 63 -5.06 -4.52 6.75
CA VAL A 63 -5.55 -3.56 5.74
C VAL A 63 -5.81 -2.18 6.37
N ASN A 64 -6.46 -2.18 7.53
CA ASN A 64 -6.83 -0.96 8.26
C ASN A 64 -5.62 -0.15 8.76
N HIS A 65 -4.42 -0.74 8.87
CA HIS A 65 -3.19 0.01 9.22
C HIS A 65 -2.70 0.92 8.10
N ILE A 66 -3.06 0.59 6.85
CA ILE A 66 -2.69 1.34 5.64
C ILE A 66 -3.86 2.20 5.20
N TRP A 67 -5.05 1.58 5.10
CA TRP A 67 -6.29 2.20 4.66
C TRP A 67 -7.33 2.10 5.77
N HIS A 68 -7.48 3.17 6.57
CA HIS A 68 -8.42 3.20 7.70
C HIS A 68 -9.92 3.09 7.32
N ASP A 69 -10.24 3.19 6.04
CA ASP A 69 -11.60 3.34 5.48
C ASP A 69 -12.04 2.08 4.69
N LEU A 70 -11.29 0.97 4.83
CA LEU A 70 -11.48 -0.33 4.15
C LEU A 70 -11.65 -1.46 5.17
#